data_AF-A0A8J5WV27-F1
#
_entry.id   AF-A0A8J5WV27-F1
#
_cell.length_a   1.000
_cell.length_b   1.000
_cell.length_c   1.000
_cell.angle_alpha   90.00
_cell.angle_beta   90.00
_cell.angle_gamma   90.00
#
_symmetry.space_group_name_H-M   'P 1'
#
loop_
_entity.id
_entity.type
_entity.pdbx_description
1 polymer ?
#
loop_
_entity_poly.entity_id
_entity_poly.type
_entity_poly.pdbx_seq_one_letter_code
_entity_poly.pdbx_strand_id
1 'polypeptide(L)'
;MPRDLCSPTLLSPLTDSLFALLPLFLASSSAFVAALTCEVLGAAELQSMEASEMLASDACIANGLARALENGSQQVAEGACNAIMDLRASSIGMEHLAGSAILPSIL
;
A
#
# COMPACT_ATOMS: atom_id res chain seq x y z
N MET A 1 16.86 -4.71 30.43
CA MET A 1 16.66 -4.44 29.00
C MET A 1 15.35 -3.69 28.86
N PRO A 2 15.33 -2.35 28.82
CA PRO A 2 14.08 -1.63 28.64
C PRO A 2 13.64 -1.84 27.19
N ARG A 3 12.46 -2.45 27.00
CA ARG A 3 11.73 -2.35 25.75
C ARG A 3 10.95 -1.06 25.87
N ASP A 4 11.45 0.01 25.26
CA ASP A 4 10.66 1.22 25.09
C ASP A 4 9.44 0.86 24.22
N LEU A 5 8.31 0.63 24.87
CA LEU A 5 7.00 0.61 24.23
C LEU A 5 6.75 2.03 23.70
N CYS A 6 7.14 2.26 22.45
CA CYS A 6 6.67 3.41 21.69
C CYS A 6 5.13 3.33 21.71
N SER A 7 4.51 4.24 22.47
CA SER A 7 3.07 4.23 22.69
C SER A 7 2.35 4.54 21.37
N PRO A 8 1.40 3.72 20.89
CA PRO A 8 0.84 3.85 19.54
C PRO A 8 -0.15 5.02 19.37
N THR A 9 -0.24 5.95 20.34
CA THR A 9 -1.36 6.89 20.45
C THR A 9 -1.08 8.28 19.87
N LEU A 10 0.16 8.59 19.45
CA LEU A 10 0.54 9.91 18.91
C LEU A 10 0.77 9.95 17.39
N LEU A 11 0.66 8.82 16.69
CA LEU A 11 0.96 8.74 15.25
C LEU A 11 -0.21 9.13 14.34
N SER A 12 -1.44 9.26 14.85
CA SER A 12 -2.67 9.36 14.05
C SER A 12 -2.61 10.42 12.92
N PRO A 13 -2.28 11.71 13.17
CA PRO A 13 -2.27 12.70 12.09
C PRO A 13 -1.09 12.55 11.13
N LEU A 14 0.03 11.98 11.57
CA LEU A 14 1.21 11.73 10.74
C LEU A 14 0.98 10.55 9.80
N THR A 15 0.33 9.50 10.29
CA THR A 15 -0.05 8.33 9.51
C THR A 15 -1.05 8.71 8.43
N ASP A 16 -2.09 9.50 8.76
CA ASP A 16 -3.08 9.98 7.80
C ASP A 16 -2.43 10.86 6.71
N SER A 17 -1.50 11.74 7.12
CA SER A 17 -0.75 12.58 6.18
C SER A 17 0.15 11.76 5.27
N LEU A 18 0.77 10.70 5.78
CA LEU A 18 1.58 9.78 5.00
C LEU A 18 0.73 9.01 4.00
N PHE A 19 -0.43 8.49 4.42
CA PHE A 19 -1.38 7.80 3.55
C PHE A 19 -1.89 8.69 2.42
N ALA A 20 -2.19 9.96 2.71
CA ALA A 20 -2.56 10.93 1.68
C ALA A 20 -1.46 11.18 0.63
N LEU A 21 -0.19 10.94 0.97
CA LEU A 21 0.95 11.10 0.06
C LEU A 21 1.34 9.81 -0.67
N LEU A 22 0.89 8.64 -0.22
CA LEU A 22 1.25 7.35 -0.84
C LEU A 22 0.93 7.28 -2.34
N PRO A 23 -0.24 7.74 -2.83
CA PRO A 23 -0.52 7.74 -4.27
C PRO A 23 0.46 8.61 -5.07
N LEU A 24 0.93 9.72 -4.49
CA LEU A 24 1.90 10.61 -5.14
C LEU A 24 3.28 9.96 -5.23
N PHE A 25 3.70 9.24 -4.18
CA PHE A 25 4.97 8.52 -4.18
C PHE A 25 4.96 7.29 -5.08
N LEU A 26 3.83 6.58 -5.18
CA LEU A 26 3.62 5.51 -6.17
C LEU A 26 3.75 6.03 -7.61
N ALA A 27 3.28 7.25 -7.88
CA ALA A 27 3.39 7.90 -9.18
C ALA A 27 4.76 8.56 -9.45
N SER A 28 5.72 8.42 -8.54
CA SER A 28 7.05 9.02 -8.67
C SER A 28 7.81 8.46 -9.89
N SER A 29 8.54 9.33 -10.59
CA SER A 29 9.47 8.91 -11.66
C SER A 29 10.70 8.18 -11.13
N SER A 30 10.96 8.25 -9.82
CA SER A 30 12.04 7.50 -9.18
C SER A 30 11.56 6.10 -8.83
N ALA A 31 12.11 5.09 -9.52
CA ALA A 31 11.82 3.68 -9.26
C ALA A 31 12.09 3.29 -7.80
N PHE A 32 13.12 3.87 -7.17
CA PHE A 32 13.42 3.63 -5.76
C PHE A 32 12.30 4.14 -4.84
N VAL A 33 11.79 5.35 -5.10
CA VAL A 33 10.70 5.93 -4.30
C VAL A 33 9.42 5.12 -4.49
N ALA A 34 9.07 4.77 -5.73
CA ALA A 34 7.87 3.98 -6.02
C ALA A 34 7.95 2.58 -5.38
N ALA A 35 9.11 1.90 -5.46
CA ALA A 35 9.31 0.59 -4.84
C ALA A 35 9.24 0.65 -3.31
N LEU A 36 9.95 1.60 -2.68
CA LEU A 36 9.91 1.79 -1.23
C LEU A 36 8.48 2.11 -0.75
N THR A 37 7.70 2.84 -1.55
CA THR A 37 6.29 3.12 -1.24
C THR A 37 5.45 1.85 -1.25
N CYS A 38 5.68 0.93 -2.19
CA CYS A 38 5.00 -0.36 -2.21
C CYS A 38 5.35 -1.19 -0.95
N GLU A 39 6.61 -1.19 -0.52
CA GLU A 39 7.02 -1.87 0.72
C GLU A 39 6.36 -1.25 1.96
N VAL A 40 6.29 0.09 2.03
CA VAL A 40 5.60 0.80 3.12
C VAL A 40 4.10 0.48 3.13
N LEU A 41 3.47 0.37 1.97
CA LEU A 41 2.07 -0.03 1.83
C LEU A 41 1.80 -1.42 2.39
N GLY A 42 2.60 -2.43 1.99
CA GLY A 42 2.47 -3.79 2.52
C GLY A 42 2.70 -3.84 4.04
N ALA A 43 3.68 -3.10 4.55
CA ALA A 43 3.93 -3.02 5.99
C ALA A 43 2.84 -2.27 6.77
N ALA A 44 2.20 -1.26 6.15
CA ALA A 44 1.15 -0.47 6.77
C ALA A 44 -0.15 -1.27 6.95
N GLU A 45 -0.47 -2.17 6.01
CA GLU A 45 -1.59 -3.11 6.10
C GLU A 45 -1.52 -3.93 7.39
N LEU A 46 -0.33 -4.40 7.76
CA LEU A 46 -0.10 -5.23 8.95
C LEU A 46 -0.24 -4.49 10.29
N GLN A 47 -0.34 -3.16 10.30
CA GLN A 47 -0.44 -2.39 11.54
C GLN A 47 -1.80 -2.53 12.23
N SER A 48 -2.88 -2.55 11.45
CA SER A 48 -4.23 -2.74 11.98
C SER A 48 -5.22 -3.09 10.87
N MET A 49 -6.33 -3.73 11.25
CA MET A 49 -7.42 -4.03 10.33
C MET A 49 -8.03 -2.74 9.73
N GLU A 50 -8.10 -1.66 10.50
CA GLU A 50 -8.61 -0.35 10.05
C GLU A 50 -7.68 0.29 9.00
N ALA A 51 -6.35 0.17 9.17
CA ALA A 51 -5.38 0.64 8.19
C ALA A 51 -5.46 -0.18 6.89
N SER A 52 -5.56 -1.50 7.00
CA SER A 52 -5.77 -2.41 5.87
C SER A 52 -7.01 -2.03 5.05
N GLU A 53 -8.15 -1.80 5.73
CA GLU A 53 -9.41 -1.40 5.09
C GLU A 53 -9.32 -0.02 4.43
N MET A 54 -8.69 0.96 5.10
CA MET A 54 -8.48 2.30 4.55
C MET A 54 -7.64 2.24 3.26
N LEU A 55 -6.53 1.50 3.27
CA LEU A 55 -5.64 1.36 2.12
C LEU A 55 -6.30 0.62 0.96
N ALA A 56 -7.04 -0.45 1.25
CA ALA A 56 -7.75 -1.23 0.22
C ALA A 56 -8.93 -0.45 -0.40
N SER A 57 -9.55 0.45 0.35
CA SER A 57 -10.67 1.27 -0.10
C SER A 57 -10.23 2.49 -0.93
N ASP A 58 -8.94 2.86 -0.88
CA ASP A 58 -8.41 4.01 -1.61
C ASP A 58 -8.14 3.65 -3.09
N ALA A 59 -9.00 4.17 -3.97
CA ALA A 59 -8.89 3.94 -5.41
C ALA A 59 -7.61 4.51 -6.03
N CYS A 60 -7.02 5.57 -5.46
CA CYS A 60 -5.78 6.14 -5.96
C CYS A 60 -4.59 5.22 -5.64
N ILE A 61 -4.58 4.60 -4.45
CA ILE A 61 -3.60 3.57 -4.09
C ILE A 61 -3.76 2.35 -5.00
N ALA A 62 -4.99 1.87 -5.18
CA ALA A 62 -5.26 0.72 -6.03
C ALA A 62 -4.79 0.95 -7.48
N ASN A 63 -5.16 2.10 -8.08
CA ASN A 63 -4.73 2.47 -9.42
C ASN A 63 -3.21 2.68 -9.51
N GLY A 64 -2.59 3.20 -8.45
CA GLY A 64 -1.14 3.36 -8.37
C GLY A 64 -0.41 2.02 -8.41
N LEU A 65 -0.88 1.03 -7.64
CA LEU A 65 -0.34 -0.33 -7.64
C LEU A 65 -0.54 -1.04 -8.99
N ALA A 66 -1.71 -0.90 -9.61
CA ALA A 66 -1.97 -1.43 -10.96
C ALA A 66 -0.99 -0.84 -11.99
N ARG A 67 -0.79 0.47 -11.98
CA ARG A 67 0.18 1.14 -12.86
C ARG A 67 1.62 0.74 -12.57
N ALA A 68 1.97 0.52 -11.31
CA ALA A 68 3.28 0.07 -10.87
C ALA A 68 3.58 -1.35 -11.36
N LEU A 69 2.58 -2.24 -11.38
CA LEU A 69 2.68 -3.56 -11.99
C LEU A 69 2.86 -3.49 -13.52
N GLU A 70 2.05 -2.68 -14.20
CA GLU A 70 2.04 -2.63 -15.66
C GLU A 70 3.24 -1.89 -16.26
N ASN A 71 3.68 -0.81 -15.62
CA ASN A 71 4.63 0.14 -16.21
C ASN A 71 5.89 0.36 -15.34
N GLY A 72 5.97 -0.27 -14.18
CA GLY A 72 7.11 -0.13 -13.27
C GLY A 72 8.36 -0.87 -13.76
N SER A 73 9.51 -0.52 -13.17
CA SER A 73 10.70 -1.38 -13.27
C SER A 73 10.43 -2.71 -12.54
N GLN A 74 11.26 -3.73 -12.78
CA GLN A 74 11.13 -5.03 -12.11
C GLN A 74 10.99 -4.89 -10.58
N GLN A 75 11.81 -4.05 -9.95
CA GLN A 75 11.75 -3.81 -8.50
C GLN A 75 10.41 -3.19 -8.06
N VAL A 76 9.87 -2.26 -8.86
CA VAL A 76 8.58 -1.61 -8.58
C VAL A 76 7.44 -2.60 -8.75
N ALA A 77 7.48 -3.42 -9.80
CA ALA A 77 6.49 -4.45 -10.06
C ALA A 77 6.49 -5.54 -8.97
N GLU A 78 7.66 -6.00 -8.52
CA GLU A 78 7.79 -6.93 -7.40
C GLU A 78 7.22 -6.34 -6.10
N GLY A 79 7.58 -5.09 -5.77
CA GLY A 79 7.04 -4.39 -4.62
C GLY A 79 5.51 -4.25 -4.69
N ALA A 80 4.98 -3.85 -5.85
CA ALA A 80 3.54 -3.70 -6.06
C ALA A 80 2.80 -5.04 -5.94
N CYS A 81 3.36 -6.12 -6.47
CA CYS A 81 2.80 -7.46 -6.37
C CYS A 81 2.73 -7.91 -4.90
N ASN A 82 3.80 -7.69 -4.13
CA ASN A 82 3.83 -8.02 -2.71
C ASN A 82 2.78 -7.23 -1.93
N ALA A 83 2.70 -5.92 -2.14
CA ALA A 83 1.71 -5.06 -1.49
C ALA A 83 0.26 -5.49 -1.82
N ILE A 84 0.00 -5.90 -3.06
CA ILE A 84 -1.29 -6.43 -3.48
C ILE A 84 -1.62 -7.76 -2.78
N MET A 85 -0.63 -8.66 -2.64
CA MET A 85 -0.82 -9.92 -1.92
C MET A 85 -1.12 -9.68 -0.44
N ASP A 86 -0.43 -8.72 0.18
CA ASP A 86 -0.66 -8.32 1.57
C ASP A 86 -2.07 -7.75 1.74
N LEU A 87 -2.50 -6.83 0.87
CA LEU A 87 -3.87 -6.30 0.87
C LEU A 87 -4.94 -7.37 0.65
N ARG A 88 -4.65 -8.41 -0.15
CA ARG A 88 -5.56 -9.54 -0.38
C ARG A 88 -5.65 -10.52 0.78
N ALA A 89 -4.70 -10.50 1.71
CA ALA A 89 -4.75 -11.36 2.89
C ALA A 89 -5.92 -10.99 3.82
N SER A 90 -6.40 -9.75 3.75
CA SER A 90 -7.61 -9.26 4.43
C SER A 90 -8.87 -9.58 3.61
N SER A 91 -9.90 -10.14 4.25
CA SER A 91 -11.17 -10.49 3.58
C SER A 91 -11.88 -9.26 2.99
N ILE A 92 -11.75 -8.10 3.64
CA ILE A 92 -12.28 -6.82 3.17
C ILE A 92 -11.45 -6.33 1.97
N GLY A 93 -10.13 -6.47 2.04
CA GLY A 93 -9.23 -6.09 0.96
C GLY A 93 -9.51 -6.85 -0.34
N MET A 94 -9.91 -8.13 -0.26
CA MET A 94 -10.35 -8.89 -1.43
C MET A 94 -11.61 -8.33 -2.10
N GLU A 95 -12.64 -7.94 -1.34
CA GLU A 95 -13.90 -7.41 -1.90
C GLU A 95 -13.67 -6.06 -2.59
N HIS A 96 -12.84 -5.20 -2.01
CA HIS A 96 -12.50 -3.91 -2.61
C HIS A 96 -11.55 -4.05 -3.82
N LEU A 97 -10.57 -4.97 -3.78
CA LEU A 97 -9.74 -5.26 -4.96
C LEU A 97 -10.54 -5.89 -6.10
N ALA A 98 -11.59 -6.66 -5.79
CA ALA A 98 -12.45 -7.25 -6.80
C ALA A 98 -13.20 -6.20 -7.65
N GLY A 99 -13.45 -5.01 -7.07
CA GLY A 99 -14.03 -3.86 -7.76
C GLY A 99 -13.03 -2.88 -8.36
N SER A 100 -11.72 -3.10 -8.20
CA SER A 100 -10.68 -2.12 -8.56
C SER A 100 -9.98 -2.45 -9.89
N ALA A 101 -9.28 -1.46 -10.44
CA ALA A 101 -8.51 -1.60 -11.67
C ALA A 101 -7.31 -2.56 -11.57
N ILE A 102 -6.99 -3.07 -10.38
CA ILE A 102 -5.90 -4.04 -10.17
C ILE A 102 -6.21 -5.40 -10.80
N LEU A 103 -7.49 -5.78 -10.88
CA LEU A 103 -7.91 -7.11 -11.33
C LEU A 103 -7.48 -7.45 -12.77
N PRO A 104 -7.60 -6.56 -13.77
CA PRO A 104 -7.04 -6.80 -15.11
C PRO A 104 -5.51 -6.78 -15.17
N SER A 105 -4.81 -6.20 -14.21
CA SER A 105 -3.33 -6.13 -14.21
C SER A 105 -2.66 -7.38 -13.64
N ILE A 106 -3.41 -8.24 -12.95
CA ILE A 106 -2.92 -9.50 -12.34
C ILE A 106 -3.26 -10.74 -13.20
N LEU A 107 -4.25 -10.64 -14.10
CA LEU A 107 -4.73 -11.75 -14.95
C LEU A 107 -4.01 -11.83 -16.30
#